data_AF-A0A1G3AJZ6-F1
#
_entry.id   AF-A0A1G3AJZ6-F1
#
_cell.length_a   1.000
_cell.length_b   1.000
_cell.length_c   1.000
_cell.angle_alpha   90.00
_cell.angle_beta   90.00
_cell.angle_gamma   90.00
#
_symmetry.space_group_name_H-M   'P 1'
#
loop_
_entity.id
_entity.type
_entity.pdbx_description
1 polymer ?
#
loop_
_entity_poly.entity_id
_entity_poly.type
_entity_poly.pdbx_seq_one_letter_code
_entity_poly.pdbx_strand_id
1 'polypeptide(L)'
;MSICRLIRALAGLCHDRLLDEKWLLAPTLRIGHQWLEAVTRTGQPVVNVRIKTLRSMALELAAPEMATRKLQLLSGRAGPMPVDRVFRRLRSKGLTYLGPLRATAGLAELVHRSIQAIRMACLEMHRPVGPLRARTLTHKQL
;
A
#
# COMPACT_ATOMS: atom_id res chain seq x y z
N MET A 1 -1.62 36.71 7.10
CA MET A 1 -1.75 35.39 6.45
C MET A 1 -2.21 34.40 7.52
N SER A 2 -3.45 33.91 7.47
CA SER A 2 -3.98 33.03 8.53
C SER A 2 -3.29 31.68 8.47
N ILE A 3 -2.57 31.34 9.54
CA ILE A 3 -1.85 30.07 9.65
C ILE A 3 -2.82 28.93 9.96
N CYS A 4 -2.74 27.84 9.21
CA CYS A 4 -3.58 26.65 9.44
C CYS A 4 -3.26 26.01 10.81
N ARG A 5 -4.29 25.43 11.46
CA ARG A 5 -4.21 24.83 12.81
C ARG A 5 -3.05 23.86 12.97
N LEU A 6 -2.77 23.05 11.96
CA LEU A 6 -1.66 22.09 11.98
C LEU A 6 -0.30 22.78 12.16
N ILE A 7 -0.02 23.82 11.39
CA ILE A 7 1.27 24.51 11.43
C ILE A 7 1.45 25.24 12.76
N ARG A 8 0.37 25.83 13.30
CA ARG A 8 0.39 26.45 14.63
C ARG A 8 0.69 25.42 15.74
N ALA A 9 0.04 24.26 15.69
CA ALA A 9 0.27 23.19 16.65
C ALA A 9 1.70 22.63 16.57
N LEU A 10 2.22 22.43 15.35
CA LEU A 10 3.60 22.00 15.13
C LEU A 10 4.60 23.05 15.63
N ALA A 11 4.34 24.33 15.38
CA ALA A 11 5.19 25.41 15.86
C ALA A 11 5.26 25.43 17.40
N GLY A 12 4.11 25.34 18.08
CA GLY A 12 4.07 25.24 19.54
C GLY A 12 4.81 24.01 20.07
N LEU A 13 4.62 22.85 19.43
CA LEU A 13 5.31 21.62 19.83
C LEU A 13 6.84 21.71 19.66
N CYS A 14 7.30 22.38 18.60
CA CYS A 14 8.73 22.64 18.39
C CYS A 14 9.29 23.69 19.36
N HIS A 15 8.45 24.63 19.81
CA HIS A 15 8.82 25.62 20.83
C HIS A 15 9.00 24.95 22.20
N ASP A 16 7.99 24.23 22.65
CA ASP A 16 7.94 23.64 23.99
C ASP A 16 8.98 22.54 24.20
N ARG A 17 9.43 21.90 23.12
CA ARG A 17 10.30 20.72 23.17
C ARG A 17 11.47 20.82 22.21
N LEU A 18 12.26 21.90 22.23
CA LEU A 18 13.26 22.15 21.17
C LEU A 18 14.18 20.94 20.81
N LEU A 19 14.65 20.18 21.81
CA LEU A 19 15.65 19.12 21.61
C LEU A 19 15.05 17.70 21.54
N ASP A 20 13.80 17.50 21.93
CA ASP A 20 13.23 16.14 21.93
C ASP A 20 13.01 15.64 20.50
N GLU A 21 13.16 14.33 20.30
CA GLU A 21 12.77 13.71 19.04
C GLU A 21 11.24 13.78 18.84
N LYS A 22 10.81 14.17 17.63
CA LYS A 22 9.40 14.28 17.24
C LYS A 22 9.16 13.47 15.99
N TRP A 23 8.10 12.67 15.99
CA TRP A 23 7.66 11.96 14.80
C TRP A 23 6.50 12.69 14.16
N LEU A 24 6.71 13.20 12.94
CA LEU A 24 5.67 13.81 12.13
C LEU A 24 5.14 12.78 11.13
N LEU A 25 3.95 12.26 11.39
CA LEU A 25 3.27 11.39 10.44
C LEU A 25 2.68 12.24 9.31
N ALA A 26 3.18 12.06 8.09
CA ALA A 26 2.73 12.76 6.90
C ALA A 26 2.21 11.77 5.83
N PRO A 27 1.25 12.17 4.98
CA PRO A 27 0.75 11.32 3.89
C PRO A 27 1.86 10.94 2.90
N THR A 28 2.74 11.89 2.61
CA THR A 28 3.95 11.70 1.81
C THR A 28 5.11 12.47 2.43
N LEU A 29 6.35 12.06 2.13
CA LEU A 29 7.54 12.80 2.57
C LEU A 29 7.50 14.26 2.09
N ARG A 30 7.06 14.48 0.84
CA ARG A 30 6.93 15.83 0.26
C ARG A 30 5.99 16.71 1.08
N ILE A 31 4.80 16.21 1.42
CA ILE A 31 3.82 16.96 2.22
C ILE A 31 4.41 17.25 3.62
N GLY A 32 5.10 16.28 4.23
CA GLY A 32 5.79 16.48 5.51
C GLY A 32 6.80 17.62 5.45
N HIS A 33 7.67 17.64 4.42
CA HIS A 33 8.64 18.73 4.22
C HIS A 33 7.94 20.08 4.03
N GLN A 34 6.89 20.13 3.22
CA GLN A 34 6.10 21.36 3.02
C GLN A 34 5.49 21.90 4.32
N TRP A 35 5.05 21.02 5.22
CA TRP A 35 4.57 21.43 6.54
C TRP A 35 5.70 21.98 7.40
N LEU A 36 6.87 21.33 7.44
CA LEU A 36 8.01 21.82 8.20
C LEU A 36 8.54 23.15 7.66
N GLU A 37 8.61 23.32 6.35
CA GLU A 37 8.94 24.61 5.72
C GLU A 37 7.92 25.71 6.08
N ALA A 38 6.64 25.36 6.21
CA ALA A 38 5.63 26.31 6.66
C ALA A 38 5.82 26.73 8.11
N VAL A 39 6.29 25.83 8.98
CA VAL A 39 6.66 26.14 10.37
C VAL A 39 7.92 27.01 10.43
N THR A 40 8.97 26.67 9.68
CA THR A 40 10.21 27.47 9.69
C THR A 40 9.98 28.90 9.18
N ARG A 41 9.07 29.10 8.22
CA ARG A 41 8.66 30.44 7.78
C ARG A 41 7.98 31.30 8.85
N THR A 42 7.53 30.72 9.97
CA THR A 42 7.03 31.49 11.11
C THR A 42 8.13 31.91 12.08
N GLY A 43 9.40 31.64 11.76
CA GLY A 43 10.54 31.87 12.64
C GLY A 43 10.74 30.78 13.71
N GLN A 44 9.89 29.74 13.73
CA GLN A 44 10.05 28.63 14.68
C GLN A 44 11.06 27.61 14.13
N PRO A 45 12.18 27.36 14.83
CA PRO A 45 13.11 26.31 14.42
C PRO A 45 12.44 24.94 14.50
N VAL A 46 12.73 24.11 13.50
CA VAL A 46 12.26 22.72 13.39
C VAL A 46 13.47 21.81 13.55
N VAL A 47 13.72 21.40 14.81
CA VAL A 47 14.86 20.54 15.17
C VAL A 47 14.34 19.18 15.62
N ASN A 48 15.10 18.12 15.33
CA ASN A 48 14.77 16.74 15.72
C ASN A 48 13.38 16.24 15.31
N VAL A 49 12.82 16.78 14.22
CA VAL A 49 11.56 16.29 13.63
C VAL A 49 11.84 15.27 12.53
N ARG A 50 11.48 14.01 12.77
CA ARG A 50 11.54 12.93 11.78
C ARG A 50 10.21 12.81 11.06
N ILE A 51 10.20 13.04 9.76
CA ILE A 51 9.04 12.78 8.91
C ILE A 51 8.91 11.28 8.71
N LYS A 52 7.74 10.74 9.01
CA LYS A 52 7.38 9.33 8.81
C LYS A 52 6.13 9.26 7.94
N THR A 53 6.05 8.24 7.09
CA THR A 53 4.81 7.89 6.39
C THR A 53 4.27 6.59 6.98
N LEU A 54 2.95 6.36 6.86
CA LEU A 54 2.36 5.11 7.34
C LEU A 54 3.03 3.89 6.70
N ARG A 55 3.36 3.98 5.40
CA ARG A 55 4.07 2.94 4.67
C ARG A 55 5.48 2.71 5.22
N SER A 56 6.26 3.77 5.47
CA SER A 56 7.62 3.61 5.98
C SER A 56 7.62 3.04 7.40
N MET A 57 6.69 3.46 8.26
CA MET A 57 6.54 2.90 9.61
C MET A 57 6.14 1.42 9.57
N ALA A 58 5.18 1.06 8.72
CA ALA A 58 4.77 -0.33 8.57
C ALA A 58 5.94 -1.22 8.10
N LEU A 59 6.78 -0.70 7.21
CA LEU A 59 7.99 -1.40 6.77
C LEU A 59 9.04 -1.52 7.86
N GLU A 60 9.26 -0.46 8.65
CA GLU A 60 10.16 -0.49 9.80
C GLU A 60 9.74 -1.55 10.83
N LEU A 61 8.43 -1.64 11.12
CA LEU A 61 7.87 -2.65 12.01
C LEU A 61 7.96 -4.07 11.43
N ALA A 62 7.79 -4.23 10.12
CA ALA A 62 7.86 -5.52 9.45
C ALA A 62 9.30 -5.99 9.18
N ALA A 63 10.29 -5.11 9.24
CA ALA A 63 11.67 -5.40 8.84
C ALA A 63 12.30 -6.60 9.54
N PRO A 64 12.16 -6.80 10.88
CA PRO A 64 12.73 -7.97 11.56
C PRO A 64 12.15 -9.29 11.03
N GLU A 65 10.82 -9.36 10.87
CA GLU A 65 10.16 -10.57 10.39
C GLU A 65 10.47 -10.84 8.91
N MET A 66 10.56 -9.78 8.10
CA MET A 66 11.00 -9.88 6.72
C MET A 66 12.42 -10.43 6.62
N ALA A 67 13.34 -9.99 7.49
CA ALA A 67 14.71 -10.49 7.53
C ALA A 67 14.75 -11.98 7.91
N THR A 68 14.03 -12.38 8.97
CA THR A 68 13.92 -13.78 9.41
C THR A 68 13.42 -14.68 8.28
N ARG A 69 12.43 -14.23 7.51
CA ARG A 69 11.83 -14.98 6.41
C ARG A 69 12.54 -14.80 5.06
N LYS A 70 13.65 -14.04 5.01
CA LYS A 70 14.37 -13.68 3.77
C LYS A 70 13.45 -13.04 2.71
N LEU A 71 12.49 -12.23 3.16
CA LEU A 71 11.53 -11.53 2.32
C LEU A 71 12.04 -10.14 1.96
N GLN A 72 11.69 -9.70 0.76
CA GLN A 72 11.91 -8.33 0.32
C GLN A 72 10.60 -7.72 -0.16
N LEU A 73 10.48 -6.41 0.00
CA LEU A 73 9.35 -5.68 -0.53
C LEU A 73 9.41 -5.67 -2.05
N LEU A 74 8.36 -6.18 -2.69
CA LEU A 74 8.24 -6.10 -4.15
C LEU A 74 8.10 -4.63 -4.57
N SER A 75 8.93 -4.20 -5.53
CA SER A 75 8.83 -2.84 -6.08
C SER A 75 7.47 -2.65 -6.74
N GLY A 76 6.91 -1.44 -6.66
CA GLY A 76 5.56 -1.17 -7.19
C GLY A 76 5.42 -1.50 -8.68
N ARG A 77 6.50 -1.36 -9.45
CA ARG A 77 6.53 -1.68 -10.89
C ARG A 77 6.67 -3.18 -11.18
N ALA A 78 7.20 -3.96 -10.23
CA ALA A 78 7.34 -5.40 -10.39
C ALA A 78 6.07 -6.17 -10.01
N GLY A 79 5.10 -5.52 -9.37
CA GLY A 79 3.82 -6.09 -8.93
C GLY A 79 3.04 -6.91 -9.96
N PRO A 80 2.90 -6.43 -11.21
CA PRO A 80 2.16 -7.15 -12.24
C PRO A 80 2.87 -8.41 -12.76
N MET A 81 4.19 -8.50 -12.64
CA MET A 81 4.97 -9.60 -13.23
C MET A 81 4.66 -10.97 -12.57
N PRO A 82 4.62 -11.11 -11.23
CA PRO A 82 4.13 -12.32 -10.59
C PRO A 82 2.68 -12.67 -10.98
N VAL A 83 1.83 -11.65 -11.15
CA VAL A 83 0.42 -11.84 -11.52
C VAL A 83 0.31 -12.44 -12.92
N ASP A 84 1.03 -11.90 -13.91
CA ASP A 84 1.08 -12.46 -15.27
C ASP A 84 1.56 -13.91 -15.27
N ARG A 85 2.63 -14.20 -14.53
CA ARG A 85 3.18 -15.57 -14.41
C ARG A 85 2.15 -16.55 -13.82
N VAL A 86 1.47 -16.16 -12.74
CA VAL A 86 0.42 -16.99 -12.12
C VAL A 86 -0.77 -17.15 -13.07
N PHE A 87 -1.18 -16.08 -13.75
CA PHE A 87 -2.29 -16.09 -14.69
C PHE A 87 -2.05 -17.06 -15.86
N ARG A 88 -0.87 -17.02 -16.48
CA ARG A 88 -0.51 -17.98 -17.56
C ARG A 88 -0.52 -19.42 -17.07
N ARG A 89 0.00 -19.67 -15.86
CA ARG A 89 -0.01 -21.01 -15.23
C ARG A 89 -1.43 -21.50 -14.94
N LEU A 90 -2.35 -20.61 -14.56
CA LEU A 90 -3.74 -20.98 -14.32
C LEU A 90 -4.51 -21.21 -15.62
N ARG A 91 -4.22 -20.43 -16.68
CA ARG A 91 -4.79 -20.67 -18.01
C ARG A 91 -4.46 -22.07 -18.54
N SER A 92 -3.20 -22.51 -18.42
CA SER A 92 -2.82 -23.86 -18.84
C SER A 92 -3.50 -24.99 -18.06
N LYS A 93 -4.10 -24.67 -16.90
CA LYS A 93 -4.85 -25.61 -16.06
C LYS A 93 -6.38 -25.52 -16.24
N GLY A 94 -6.87 -24.74 -17.20
CA GLY A 94 -8.31 -24.63 -17.50
C GLY A 94 -9.04 -23.55 -16.69
N LEU A 95 -8.47 -22.35 -16.60
CA LEU A 95 -9.15 -21.20 -15.99
C LEU A 95 -10.46 -20.88 -16.75
N THR A 96 -11.60 -20.89 -16.06
CA THR A 96 -12.92 -20.74 -16.72
C THR A 96 -13.31 -19.27 -16.92
N TYR A 97 -13.40 -18.50 -15.83
CA TYR A 97 -13.96 -17.13 -15.87
C TYR A 97 -13.11 -16.15 -16.70
N LEU A 98 -11.79 -16.13 -16.49
CA LEU A 98 -10.86 -15.26 -17.23
C LEU A 98 -10.16 -15.98 -18.39
N GLY A 99 -10.43 -17.26 -18.61
CA GLY A 99 -9.76 -18.07 -19.63
C GLY A 99 -9.93 -17.57 -21.07
N PRO A 100 -11.14 -17.14 -21.47
CA PRO A 100 -11.38 -16.60 -22.81
C PRO A 100 -10.68 -15.27 -23.08
N LEU A 101 -10.25 -14.54 -22.05
CA LEU A 101 -9.61 -13.24 -22.23
C LEU A 101 -8.20 -13.39 -22.79
N ARG A 102 -7.85 -12.51 -23.74
CA ARG A 102 -6.48 -12.42 -24.25
C ARG A 102 -5.54 -12.03 -23.10
N ALA A 103 -4.51 -12.84 -22.88
CA ALA A 103 -3.45 -12.50 -21.93
C ALA A 103 -2.67 -11.29 -22.45
N THR A 104 -2.86 -10.14 -21.80
CA THR A 104 -2.15 -8.89 -22.08
C THR A 104 -1.51 -8.36 -20.81
N ALA A 105 -0.50 -7.50 -20.94
CA ALA A 105 0.10 -6.82 -19.79
C ALA A 105 -0.93 -5.97 -19.02
N GLY A 106 -1.90 -5.37 -19.73
CA GLY A 106 -2.98 -4.60 -19.12
C GLY A 106 -3.92 -5.46 -18.26
N LEU A 107 -4.19 -6.70 -18.66
CA LEU A 107 -4.97 -7.63 -17.82
C LEU A 107 -4.23 -7.98 -16.53
N ALA A 108 -2.91 -8.22 -16.60
CA ALA A 108 -2.11 -8.48 -15.41
C ALA A 108 -2.04 -7.27 -14.46
N GLU A 109 -1.91 -6.06 -15.00
CA GLU A 109 -1.98 -4.81 -14.24
C GLU A 109 -3.35 -4.65 -13.55
N LEU A 110 -4.44 -4.89 -14.26
CA LEU A 110 -5.79 -4.77 -13.72
C LEU A 110 -6.04 -5.77 -12.58
N VAL A 111 -5.64 -7.04 -12.76
CA VAL A 111 -5.73 -8.06 -11.72
C VAL A 111 -4.86 -7.68 -10.52
N HIS A 112 -3.64 -7.19 -10.76
CA HIS A 112 -2.76 -6.71 -9.69
C HIS A 112 -3.40 -5.58 -8.87
N ARG A 113 -3.97 -4.56 -9.53
CA ARG A 113 -4.68 -3.46 -8.87
C ARG A 113 -5.89 -3.92 -8.08
N SER A 114 -6.65 -4.88 -8.62
CA SER A 114 -7.82 -5.46 -7.93
C SER A 114 -7.40 -6.17 -6.64
N ILE A 115 -6.32 -6.96 -6.67
CA ILE A 115 -5.76 -7.60 -5.49
C ILE A 115 -5.30 -6.55 -4.47
N GLN A 116 -4.64 -5.47 -4.91
CA GLN A 116 -4.25 -4.39 -4.01
C GLN A 116 -5.45 -3.71 -3.37
N ALA A 117 -6.50 -3.42 -4.13
CA ALA A 117 -7.73 -2.81 -3.62
C ALA A 117 -8.38 -3.67 -2.53
N ILE A 118 -8.49 -5.00 -2.76
CA ILE A 118 -9.02 -5.95 -1.78
C ILE A 118 -8.17 -5.95 -0.49
N ARG A 119 -6.83 -5.97 -0.63
CA ARG A 119 -5.91 -5.92 0.52
C ARG A 119 -6.06 -4.62 1.32
N MET A 120 -6.23 -3.50 0.64
CA MET A 120 -6.41 -2.19 1.28
C MET A 120 -7.80 -2.03 1.91
N ALA A 121 -8.80 -2.74 1.42
CA ALA A 121 -10.14 -2.79 2.01
C ALA A 121 -10.23 -3.74 3.22
N CYS A 122 -9.11 -4.36 3.64
CA CYS A 122 -9.06 -5.35 4.70
C CYS A 122 -10.04 -6.52 4.51
N LEU A 123 -10.32 -6.88 3.25
CA LEU A 123 -11.14 -8.02 2.94
C LEU A 123 -10.27 -9.27 2.99
N GLU A 124 -10.59 -10.16 3.93
CA GLU A 124 -9.94 -11.46 4.01
C GLU A 124 -10.29 -12.30 2.78
N MET A 125 -9.28 -12.92 2.18
CA MET A 125 -9.52 -13.96 1.20
C MET A 125 -10.06 -15.17 1.96
N HIS A 126 -11.39 -15.36 1.93
CA HIS A 126 -11.97 -16.61 2.38
C HIS A 126 -11.39 -17.74 1.52
N ARG A 127 -10.59 -18.62 2.13
CA ARG A 127 -10.07 -19.82 1.46
C ARG A 127 -11.24 -20.78 1.32
N PRO A 128 -11.76 -21.06 0.10
CA PRO A 128 -12.77 -22.08 -0.04
C PRO A 128 -12.17 -23.42 0.42
N VAL A 129 -12.77 -24.02 1.44
CA VAL A 129 -12.42 -25.35 1.93
C VAL A 129 -13.10 -26.36 1.02
N GLY A 130 -12.39 -26.85 0.01
CA GLY A 130 -12.86 -27.92 -0.88
C GLY A 130 -12.41 -27.76 -2.33
N PRO A 131 -12.42 -28.86 -3.13
CA PRO A 131 -12.14 -28.76 -4.55
C PRO A 131 -13.22 -27.90 -5.20
N LEU A 132 -12.80 -26.89 -5.98
CA LEU A 132 -13.65 -26.12 -6.88
C LEU A 132 -14.25 -27.08 -7.93
N ARG A 133 -15.30 -27.81 -7.56
CA ARG A 133 -16.11 -28.57 -8.51
C ARG A 133 -16.81 -27.54 -9.38
N ALA A 134 -16.43 -27.50 -10.66
CA ALA A 134 -17.18 -26.81 -11.69
C ALA A 134 -18.64 -27.29 -11.60
N ARG A 135 -19.53 -26.44 -11.07
CA ARG A 135 -20.96 -26.64 -11.23
C ARG A 135 -21.26 -26.31 -12.68
N THR A 136 -21.31 -27.34 -13.52
CA THR A 136 -21.91 -27.29 -14.84
C THR A 136 -23.37 -26.92 -14.65
N LEU A 137 -23.72 -25.65 -14.89
CA LEU A 137 -25.12 -25.23 -15.02
C LEU A 137 -25.65 -25.84 -16.31
N THR A 138 -26.22 -27.02 -16.21
CA THR A 138 -27.10 -27.60 -17.23
C THR A 138 -28.40 -26.83 -17.16
N HIS A 139 -28.56 -25.81 -18.01
CA HIS A 139 -29.89 -25.28 -18.32
C HIS A 139 -30.51 -26.23 -19.35
N LYS A 140 -31.22 -27.23 -18.84
CA LYS A 140 -32.28 -27.93 -19.57
C LYS A 140 -33.60 -27.29 -19.12
N GLN A 141 -34.57 -27.19 -20.02
CA GLN A 141 -35.91 -26.58 -19.92
C GLN A 141 -35.90 -25.10 -20.38
N LEU A 142 -36.64 -24.68 -21.42
CA LEU A 142 -37.74 -25.26 -22.21
C LEU A 142 -37.48 -25.11 -23.72
#